data_AF-A0AAJ6PCT3-F1
#
_entry.id   AF-A0AAJ6PCT3-F1
#
_cell.length_a   1.000
_cell.length_b   1.000
_cell.length_c   1.000
_cell.angle_alpha   90.00
_cell.angle_beta   90.00
_cell.angle_gamma   90.00
#
_symmetry.space_group_name_H-M   'P 1'
#
loop_
_entity.id
_entity.type
_entity.pdbx_description
1 polymer ?
#
loop_
_entity_poly.entity_id
_entity_poly.type
_entity_poly.pdbx_seq_one_letter_code
_entity_poly.pdbx_strand_id
1 'polypeptide(L)'
;MNKKQHTLFVCTTCASVWQNGKRVDESGGRQLLQQLQALAQTWELQHKFSIQGVECMSACNHACAFAEGVGAAIAFTGEEKLTYLFGNLAVDDSPSAILQCATQYYVNPDGLLPWSERPERLKTGILAKIPPLNKWAKLTVDCC
;
A
#
# COMPACT_ATOMS: atom_id res chain seq x y z
N MET A 1 -8.07 8.33 -24.50
CA MET A 1 -7.27 8.57 -23.29
C MET A 1 -7.34 7.32 -22.44
N ASN A 2 -6.29 6.49 -22.41
CA ASN A 2 -6.26 5.32 -21.52
C ASN A 2 -6.37 5.83 -20.09
N LYS A 3 -7.43 5.45 -19.37
CA LYS A 3 -7.52 5.66 -17.92
C LYS A 3 -6.39 4.84 -17.31
N LYS A 4 -5.27 5.49 -16.97
CA LYS A 4 -4.22 4.87 -16.15
C LYS A 4 -4.89 4.39 -14.87
N GLN A 5 -4.93 3.09 -14.66
CA GLN A 5 -5.55 2.47 -13.49
C GLN A 5 -4.52 2.44 -12.36
N HIS A 6 -4.90 2.96 -11.20
CA HIS A 6 -4.10 2.86 -9.99
C HIS A 6 -4.58 1.67 -9.17
N THR A 7 -3.67 1.01 -8.48
CA THR A 7 -4.02 -0.11 -7.60
C THR A 7 -3.40 0.10 -6.23
N LEU A 8 -4.22 -0.12 -5.20
CA LEU A 8 -3.83 -0.25 -3.81
C LEU A 8 -3.91 -1.73 -3.45
N PHE A 9 -2.77 -2.37 -3.30
CA PHE A 9 -2.69 -3.74 -2.79
C PHE A 9 -2.63 -3.73 -1.27
N VAL A 10 -3.35 -4.65 -0.64
CA VAL A 10 -3.35 -4.87 0.81
C VAL A 10 -2.92 -6.31 1.08
N CYS A 11 -1.88 -6.50 1.90
CA CYS A 11 -1.46 -7.83 2.29
C CYS A 11 -2.48 -8.42 3.27
N THR A 12 -3.12 -9.52 2.88
CA THR A 12 -4.19 -10.17 3.66
C THR A 12 -3.68 -11.20 4.67
N THR A 13 -2.37 -11.39 4.79
CA THR A 13 -1.75 -12.29 5.80
C THR A 13 -0.95 -11.54 6.86
N CYS A 14 -0.59 -10.28 6.65
CA CYS A 14 0.03 -9.45 7.69
C CYS A 14 -0.92 -9.27 8.89
N ALA A 15 -0.34 -9.04 10.06
CA ALA A 15 -1.11 -8.92 11.31
C ALA A 15 -1.97 -10.14 11.64
N SER A 16 -1.50 -11.34 11.29
CA SER A 16 -2.12 -12.60 11.73
C SER A 16 -1.70 -12.94 13.15
N VAL A 17 -2.66 -13.34 13.99
CA VAL A 17 -2.41 -13.92 15.32
C VAL A 17 -2.22 -15.43 15.16
N TRP A 18 -1.10 -15.94 15.67
CA TRP A 18 -0.73 -17.36 15.61
C TRP A 18 -0.63 -17.94 17.02
N GLN A 19 -1.28 -19.08 17.24
CA GLN A 19 -1.18 -19.86 18.47
C GLN A 19 -0.99 -21.33 18.10
N ASN A 20 0.02 -21.98 18.69
CA ASN A 20 0.34 -23.39 18.43
C ASN A 20 0.47 -23.73 16.93
N GLY A 21 1.09 -22.82 16.15
CA GLY A 21 1.30 -23.01 14.70
C GLY A 21 0.04 -22.86 13.84
N LYS A 22 -1.10 -22.48 14.42
CA LYS A 22 -2.34 -22.21 13.69
C LYS A 22 -2.72 -20.74 13.80
N ARG A 23 -3.28 -20.19 12.72
CA ARG A 23 -3.90 -18.86 12.76
C ARG A 23 -5.22 -18.96 13.51
N VAL A 24 -5.39 -18.11 14.52
CA VAL A 24 -6.54 -18.19 15.44
C VAL A 24 -7.65 -17.22 15.06
N ASP A 25 -7.30 -16.10 14.42
CA ASP A 25 -8.23 -15.02 14.08
C ASP A 25 -8.10 -14.57 12.62
N GLU A 26 -9.02 -13.68 12.22
CA GLU A 26 -8.83 -12.88 11.02
C GLU A 26 -7.56 -12.04 11.14
N SER A 27 -6.79 -11.97 10.05
CA SER A 27 -5.59 -11.14 10.01
C SER A 27 -5.94 -9.66 9.98
N GLY A 28 -5.17 -8.82 10.65
CA GLY A 28 -5.33 -7.37 10.58
C GLY A 28 -5.24 -6.83 9.15
N GLY A 29 -4.49 -7.50 8.27
CA GLY A 29 -4.49 -7.19 6.84
C GLY A 29 -5.84 -7.35 6.14
N ARG A 30 -6.64 -8.36 6.50
CA ARG A 30 -8.01 -8.51 5.96
C ARG A 30 -8.96 -7.49 6.55
N GLN A 31 -8.87 -7.22 7.85
CA GLN A 31 -9.65 -6.19 8.51
C GLN A 31 -9.39 -4.82 7.85
N LEU A 32 -8.11 -4.49 7.61
CA LEU A 32 -7.73 -3.26 6.90
C LEU A 32 -8.32 -3.20 5.49
N LEU A 33 -8.27 -4.30 4.74
CA LEU A 33 -8.85 -4.37 3.39
C LEU A 33 -10.36 -4.09 3.42
N GLN A 34 -11.10 -4.72 4.34
CA GLN A 34 -12.54 -4.51 4.47
C GLN A 34 -12.88 -3.05 4.82
N GLN A 35 -12.17 -2.47 5.80
CA GLN A 35 -12.35 -1.07 6.19
C GLN A 35 -12.03 -0.11 5.04
N LEU A 36 -10.95 -0.35 4.30
CA LEU A 36 -10.60 0.43 3.10
C LEU A 36 -11.68 0.34 2.01
N GLN A 37 -12.18 -0.85 1.74
CA GLN A 37 -13.22 -1.06 0.74
C GLN A 37 -14.54 -0.38 1.15
N ALA A 38 -14.91 -0.43 2.42
CA ALA A 38 -16.08 0.28 2.94
C ALA A 38 -15.94 1.80 2.82
N LEU A 39 -14.82 2.36 3.28
CA LEU A 39 -14.55 3.81 3.20
C LEU A 39 -14.42 4.31 1.76
N ALA A 40 -13.90 3.48 0.85
CA ALA A 40 -13.74 3.84 -0.55
C ALA A 40 -15.08 4.03 -1.28
N GLN A 41 -16.20 3.48 -0.78
CA GLN A 41 -17.51 3.63 -1.44
C GLN A 41 -17.95 5.10 -1.57
N THR A 42 -17.56 5.94 -0.60
CA THR A 42 -17.85 7.38 -0.60
C THR A 42 -16.67 8.23 -1.06
N TRP A 43 -15.57 7.60 -1.50
CA TRP A 43 -14.35 8.31 -1.91
C TRP A 43 -14.40 8.70 -3.38
N GLU A 44 -14.00 9.93 -3.69
CA GLU A 44 -14.06 10.51 -5.05
C GLU A 44 -13.30 9.69 -6.10
N LEU A 45 -12.22 9.01 -5.70
CA LEU A 45 -11.36 8.23 -6.60
C LEU A 45 -11.70 6.73 -6.65
N GLN A 46 -12.86 6.31 -6.15
CA GLN A 46 -13.28 4.91 -6.12
C GLN A 46 -13.23 4.21 -7.49
N HIS A 47 -13.51 4.94 -8.58
CA HIS A 47 -13.47 4.40 -9.96
C HIS A 47 -12.11 4.60 -10.65
N LYS A 48 -11.12 5.11 -9.92
CA LYS A 48 -9.75 5.36 -10.40
C LYS A 48 -8.75 4.45 -9.70
N PHE A 49 -9.06 3.98 -8.49
CA PHE A 49 -8.28 3.03 -7.72
C PHE A 49 -8.96 1.68 -7.61
N SER A 50 -8.23 0.63 -7.95
CA SER A 50 -8.56 -0.74 -7.59
C SER A 50 -7.99 -1.03 -6.20
N ILE A 51 -8.83 -1.36 -5.22
CA ILE A 51 -8.39 -1.78 -3.87
C ILE A 51 -8.50 -3.28 -3.77
N GLN A 52 -7.37 -3.99 -3.69
CA GLN A 52 -7.32 -5.44 -3.82
C GLN A 52 -6.47 -6.09 -2.74
N GLY A 53 -6.95 -7.21 -2.23
CA GLY A 53 -6.16 -8.09 -1.36
C GLY A 53 -5.15 -8.90 -2.17
N VAL A 54 -3.94 -9.03 -1.66
CA VAL A 54 -2.95 -10.03 -2.09
C VAL A 54 -2.62 -10.94 -0.92
N GLU A 55 -2.18 -12.16 -1.20
CA GLU A 55 -1.92 -13.14 -0.14
C GLU A 55 -0.77 -12.68 0.77
N CYS A 56 0.43 -12.44 0.22
CA CYS A 56 1.60 -12.04 0.99
C CYS A 56 2.47 -11.06 0.18
N MET A 57 3.09 -10.10 0.88
CA MET A 57 4.11 -9.20 0.32
C MET A 57 5.46 -9.32 1.06
N SER A 58 5.63 -10.37 1.87
CA SER A 58 6.84 -10.64 2.67
C SER A 58 7.29 -9.48 3.56
N ALA A 59 6.37 -8.60 3.93
CA ALA A 59 6.60 -7.42 4.75
C ALA A 59 6.30 -7.66 6.25
N CYS A 60 6.11 -8.91 6.67
CA CYS A 60 5.63 -9.26 8.01
C CYS A 60 6.61 -8.87 9.13
N ASN A 61 7.92 -8.88 8.90
CA ASN A 61 8.90 -8.45 9.93
C ASN A 61 8.81 -6.95 10.23
N HIS A 62 8.26 -6.18 9.28
CA HIS A 62 7.90 -4.78 9.46
C HIS A 62 6.43 -4.63 9.90
N ALA A 63 5.94 -5.60 10.65
CA ALA A 63 4.75 -5.52 11.46
C ALA A 63 5.05 -5.77 12.94
N CYS A 64 6.25 -6.21 13.30
CA CYS A 64 6.58 -6.73 14.62
C CYS A 64 7.41 -5.77 15.51
N ALA A 65 7.60 -4.51 15.12
CA ALA A 65 8.54 -3.59 15.78
C ALA A 65 7.89 -2.33 16.37
N PHE A 66 6.67 -2.43 16.91
CA PHE A 66 6.13 -1.44 17.85
C PHE A 66 5.52 -2.14 19.07
N ALA A 67 5.66 -1.49 20.23
CA ALA A 67 5.26 -1.99 21.55
C ALA A 67 3.75 -2.23 21.72
N GLU A 68 2.92 -1.94 20.71
CA GLU A 68 1.45 -1.88 20.83
C GLU A 68 0.71 -2.51 19.63
N GLY A 69 1.35 -3.29 18.74
CA GLY A 69 0.57 -4.08 17.78
C GLY A 69 1.25 -4.54 16.49
N VAL A 70 0.52 -5.40 15.77
CA VAL A 70 0.93 -5.99 14.49
C VAL A 70 0.36 -5.15 13.35
N GLY A 71 1.23 -4.56 12.52
CA GLY A 71 0.83 -3.73 11.38
C GLY A 71 0.49 -4.51 10.11
N ALA A 72 -0.29 -3.91 9.22
CA ALA A 72 -0.51 -4.40 7.86
C ALA A 72 0.42 -3.72 6.85
N ALA A 73 0.66 -4.39 5.72
CA ALA A 73 1.43 -3.84 4.61
C ALA A 73 0.52 -3.53 3.42
N ILE A 74 0.79 -2.42 2.73
CA ILE A 74 0.08 -2.01 1.53
C ILE A 74 1.06 -1.59 0.44
N ALA A 75 0.63 -1.64 -0.82
CA ALA A 75 1.40 -1.08 -1.93
C ALA A 75 0.55 -0.20 -2.84
N PHE A 76 1.04 1.00 -3.16
CA PHE A 76 0.50 1.82 -4.25
C PHE A 76 1.25 1.52 -5.53
N THR A 77 0.52 1.24 -6.60
CA THR A 77 1.07 1.08 -7.96
C THR A 77 0.21 1.84 -8.97
N GLY A 78 0.85 2.27 -10.06
CA GLY A 78 0.19 2.93 -11.17
C GLY A 78 1.09 2.89 -12.39
N GLU A 79 0.47 2.92 -13.57
CA GLU A 79 1.22 2.92 -14.82
C GLU A 79 2.15 4.13 -14.91
N GLU A 80 3.44 3.87 -15.20
CA GLU A 80 4.50 4.88 -15.30
C GLU A 80 4.80 5.64 -13.99
N LYS A 81 4.29 5.17 -12.84
CA LYS A 81 4.50 5.79 -11.53
C LYS A 81 5.39 4.97 -10.62
N LEU A 82 6.00 5.63 -9.65
CA LEU A 82 6.72 4.99 -8.55
C LEU A 82 5.81 4.06 -7.76
N THR A 83 6.21 2.80 -7.59
CA THR A 83 5.52 1.89 -6.68
C THR A 83 6.06 2.09 -5.27
N TYR A 84 5.15 2.30 -4.31
CA TYR A 84 5.51 2.39 -2.89
C TYR A 84 4.99 1.19 -2.14
N LEU A 85 5.85 0.54 -1.36
CA LEU A 85 5.47 -0.47 -0.38
C LEU A 85 5.57 0.15 1.01
N PHE A 86 4.46 0.13 1.75
CA PHE A 86 4.37 0.55 3.14
C PHE A 86 4.16 -0.66 4.04
N GLY A 87 4.73 -0.61 5.25
CA GLY A 87 4.45 -1.52 6.35
C GLY A 87 4.20 -0.75 7.65
N ASN A 88 4.07 -1.49 8.76
CA ASN A 88 3.79 -0.94 10.09
C ASN A 88 2.52 -0.06 10.15
N LEU A 89 1.50 -0.36 9.34
CA LEU A 89 0.25 0.41 9.37
C LEU A 89 -0.73 -0.20 10.38
N ALA A 90 -1.12 0.59 11.38
CA ALA A 90 -2.12 0.19 12.36
C ALA A 90 -3.49 0.03 11.69
N VAL A 91 -4.17 -1.09 11.95
CA VAL A 91 -5.40 -1.45 11.24
C VAL A 91 -6.51 -0.41 11.47
N ASP A 92 -6.73 0.03 12.71
CA ASP A 92 -7.90 0.83 13.08
C ASP A 92 -7.81 2.30 12.65
N ASP A 93 -6.60 2.88 12.64
CA ASP A 93 -6.39 4.32 12.43
C ASP A 93 -5.82 4.68 11.05
N SER A 94 -5.36 3.69 10.28
CA SER A 94 -4.72 3.94 8.98
C SER A 94 -5.66 4.09 7.77
N PRO A 95 -6.88 3.52 7.71
CA PRO A 95 -7.66 3.50 6.46
C PRO A 95 -7.88 4.89 5.84
N SER A 96 -8.27 5.88 6.64
CA SER A 96 -8.49 7.25 6.17
C SER A 96 -7.20 7.90 5.65
N ALA A 97 -6.10 7.74 6.40
CA ALA A 97 -4.78 8.23 6.00
C ALA A 97 -4.28 7.56 4.71
N ILE A 98 -4.55 6.26 4.52
CA ILE A 98 -4.21 5.53 3.30
C ILE A 98 -4.95 6.09 2.09
N LEU A 99 -6.26 6.35 2.19
CA LEU A 99 -7.04 6.94 1.08
C LEU A 99 -6.62 8.39 0.78
N GLN A 100 -6.28 9.16 1.81
CA GLN A 100 -5.69 10.50 1.63
C GLN A 100 -4.35 10.41 0.87
N CYS A 101 -3.47 9.50 1.27
CA CYS A 101 -2.19 9.26 0.59
C CYS A 101 -2.40 8.76 -0.85
N ALA A 102 -3.40 7.90 -1.09
CA ALA A 102 -3.77 7.44 -2.41
C ALA A 102 -4.24 8.60 -3.31
N THR A 103 -4.94 9.58 -2.75
CA THR A 103 -5.33 10.81 -3.45
C THR A 103 -4.10 11.63 -3.85
N GLN A 104 -3.13 11.81 -2.96
CA GLN A 104 -1.87 12.49 -3.27
C GLN A 104 -1.07 11.74 -4.34
N TYR A 105 -1.03 10.41 -4.24
CA TYR A 105 -0.39 9.54 -5.23
C TYR A 105 -1.06 9.65 -6.61
N TYR A 106 -2.39 9.80 -6.65
CA TYR A 106 -3.15 9.99 -7.87
C TYR A 106 -2.79 11.29 -8.59
N VAL A 107 -2.78 12.40 -7.86
CA VAL A 107 -2.54 13.76 -8.39
C VAL A 107 -1.12 13.90 -8.93
N ASN A 108 -0.13 13.28 -8.29
CA ASN A 108 1.26 13.33 -8.73
C ASN A 108 1.49 12.50 -10.00
N PRO A 109 1.89 13.09 -11.14
CA PRO A 109 2.02 12.38 -12.43
C PRO A 109 3.02 11.22 -12.40
N ASP A 110 4.13 11.36 -11.67
CA ASP A 110 5.15 10.33 -11.49
C ASP A 110 4.91 9.45 -10.25
N GLY A 111 3.82 9.70 -9.53
CA GLY A 111 3.49 9.03 -8.27
C GLY A 111 4.42 9.41 -7.12
N LEU A 112 5.16 10.52 -7.22
CA LEU A 112 5.99 10.99 -6.11
C LEU A 112 5.12 11.31 -4.89
N LEU A 113 5.56 10.87 -3.72
CA LEU A 113 4.94 11.23 -2.43
C LEU A 113 6.00 11.94 -1.59
N PRO A 114 6.08 13.28 -1.61
CA PRO A 114 7.00 14.04 -0.77
C PRO A 114 6.76 13.78 0.72
N TRP A 115 7.82 13.66 1.52
CA TRP A 115 7.69 13.32 2.95
C TRP A 115 6.80 14.31 3.72
N SER A 116 6.91 15.61 3.41
CA SER A 116 6.13 16.69 4.02
C SER A 116 4.63 16.63 3.72
N GLU A 117 4.26 16.06 2.58
CA GLU A 117 2.86 16.00 2.14
C GLU A 117 2.14 14.75 2.64
N ARG A 118 2.88 13.70 3.00
CA ARG A 118 2.29 12.44 3.45
C ARG A 118 1.49 12.63 4.76
N PRO A 119 0.35 11.93 4.90
CA PRO A 119 -0.33 11.82 6.17
C PRO A 119 0.61 11.26 7.24
N GLU A 120 0.43 11.69 8.50
CA GLU A 120 1.36 11.37 9.61
C GLU A 120 1.66 9.86 9.71
N ARG A 121 0.63 9.02 9.59
CA ARG A 121 0.75 7.55 9.65
C ARG A 121 1.56 6.94 8.49
N LEU A 122 1.73 7.65 7.37
CA LEU A 122 2.51 7.21 6.20
C LEU A 122 3.80 8.02 6.00
N LYS A 123 4.16 8.91 6.94
CA LYS A 123 5.47 9.59 6.92
C LYS A 123 6.60 8.60 7.20
N THR A 124 6.37 7.66 8.10
CA THR A 124 7.24 6.53 8.40
C THR A 124 6.69 5.24 7.76
N GLY A 125 7.49 4.19 7.69
CA GLY A 125 7.01 2.87 7.25
C GLY A 125 7.10 2.58 5.75
N ILE A 126 7.74 3.43 4.93
CA ILE A 126 8.14 3.02 3.57
C ILE A 126 9.19 1.91 3.67
N LEU A 127 8.87 0.76 3.10
CA LEU A 127 9.77 -0.39 2.98
C LEU A 127 10.50 -0.39 1.65
N ALA A 128 9.83 0.05 0.58
CA ALA A 128 10.43 0.15 -0.73
C ALA A 128 9.81 1.29 -1.55
N LYS A 129 10.65 1.90 -2.38
CA LYS A 129 10.28 2.84 -3.44
C LYS A 129 10.86 2.28 -4.74
N ILE A 130 10.00 1.67 -5.54
CA ILE A 130 10.38 0.92 -6.74
C ILE A 130 10.09 1.80 -7.96
N PRO A 131 11.06 1.99 -8.87
CA PRO A 131 10.83 2.80 -10.05
C PRO A 131 9.90 2.12 -11.07
N PRO A 132 9.21 2.90 -11.93
CA PRO A 132 8.35 2.33 -12.96
C PRO A 132 9.16 1.64 -14.06
N LEU A 133 8.71 0.49 -14.53
CA LEU A 133 9.47 -0.36 -15.48
C LEU A 133 9.74 0.32 -16.84
N ASN A 134 8.79 1.12 -17.33
CA ASN A 134 8.87 1.80 -18.62
C ASN A 134 10.05 2.80 -18.73
N LYS A 135 10.48 3.40 -17.61
CA LYS A 135 11.59 4.36 -17.58
C LYS A 135 12.95 3.68 -17.74
N TRP A 136 13.04 2.38 -17.40
CA TRP A 136 14.29 1.61 -17.41
C TRP A 136 14.38 0.64 -18.58
N ALA A 137 13.26 0.26 -19.18
CA ALA A 137 13.22 -0.50 -20.43
C ALA A 137 13.93 0.21 -21.60
N LYS A 138 14.13 1.53 -21.52
CA LYS A 138 14.88 2.33 -22.51
C LYS A 138 16.40 2.40 -22.24
N LEU A 139 16.87 1.94 -21.07
CA LEU A 139 18.30 1.98 -20.71
C LEU A 139 19.06 0.72 -21.17
N THR A 140 18.37 -0.30 -21.68
CA THR A 140 18.96 -1.57 -22.10
C THR A 140 19.29 -1.66 -23.60
N VAL A 141 19.24 -0.55 -24.34
CA VAL A 141 19.60 -0.51 -25.78
C VAL A 141 20.80 0.40 -25.99
N ASP A 142 21.93 0.04 -25.36
CA ASP A 142 23.27 0.50 -25.73
C ASP A 142 24.27 -0.59 -25.30
N CYS A 143 24.15 -1.78 -25.91
CA CYS A 143 25.24 -2.74 -25.97
C CYS A 143 25.77 -2.70 -27.41
N CYS A 144 26.86 -1.95 -27.61
CA CYS A 144 27.75 -2.12 -28.75
C CYS A 144 28.39 -3.51 -28.73
#